data_AF-A0A1D1XQU9-F1
#
_entry.id   AF-A0A1D1XQU9-F1
#
_cell.length_a   1.000
_cell.length_b   1.000
_cell.length_c   1.000
_cell.angle_alpha   90.00
_cell.angle_beta   90.00
_cell.angle_gamma   90.00
#
_symmetry.space_group_name_H-M   'P 1'
#
loop_
_entity.id
_entity.type
_entity.pdbx_description
1 polymer ?
#
loop_
_entity_poly.entity_id
_entity_poly.type
_entity_poly.pdbx_seq_one_letter_code
_entity_poly.pdbx_strand_id
1 'polypeptide(L)'
;SCLGLSGLGGMMAVASCKDGKTGIDSGKYVRYTPEQVEALERLYHECPKPSSIRRQQLIRECPILSNIEPKQIKVWFQNRRCREKQRKESSRLQAVNKKLSAMNKLLMEENDRLQKQVSQLVYENSYFRQQTQNTALATTDTSCESVVTSGLHHLTPQHPPRDASPAGLMSVAEETLTEFLSKATGTAVEWVQMPGMKPGP
;
A
#
# COMPACT_ATOMS: atom_id res chain seq x y z
N SER A 1 -29.30 -7.63 -3.72
CA SER A 1 -28.61 -8.58 -4.61
C SER A 1 -28.24 -7.91 -5.92
N CYS A 2 -26.99 -7.47 -6.05
CA CYS A 2 -26.42 -6.99 -7.30
C CYS A 2 -26.09 -8.22 -8.14
N LEU A 3 -27.03 -8.64 -9.00
CA LEU A 3 -26.78 -9.72 -9.95
C LEU A 3 -25.97 -9.16 -11.13
N GLY A 4 -24.69 -9.51 -11.16
CA GLY A 4 -24.02 -9.98 -12.38
C GLY A 4 -23.85 -9.01 -13.55
N LEU A 5 -23.24 -7.84 -13.33
CA LEU A 5 -22.57 -7.10 -14.41
C LEU A 5 -21.11 -6.83 -14.02
N SER A 6 -20.44 -7.89 -13.58
CA SER A 6 -18.99 -7.98 -13.54
C SER A 6 -18.56 -8.54 -14.90
N GLY A 7 -18.29 -7.67 -15.87
CA GLY A 7 -17.85 -8.11 -17.20
C GLY A 7 -18.38 -7.17 -18.28
N LEU A 8 -17.58 -6.16 -18.60
CA LEU A 8 -17.57 -5.27 -19.78
C LEU A 8 -17.06 -3.89 -19.33
N GLY A 9 -15.88 -3.90 -18.70
CA GLY A 9 -15.10 -2.72 -18.38
C GLY A 9 -13.69 -2.93 -18.89
N GLY A 10 -13.41 -2.41 -20.08
CA GLY A 10 -12.08 -1.97 -20.51
C GLY A 10 -11.05 -3.05 -20.83
N MET A 11 -11.19 -3.74 -21.96
CA MET A 11 -10.02 -4.10 -22.75
C MET A 11 -9.70 -2.92 -23.67
N MET A 12 -8.60 -2.22 -23.40
CA MET A 12 -7.91 -1.49 -24.46
C MET A 12 -7.42 -2.54 -25.45
N ALA A 13 -7.92 -2.51 -26.68
CA ALA A 13 -7.32 -3.23 -27.78
C ALA A 13 -7.30 -2.28 -28.99
N VAL A 14 -6.12 -1.73 -29.23
CA VAL A 14 -5.74 -1.15 -30.52
C VAL A 14 -5.49 -2.35 -31.43
N ALA A 15 -6.38 -2.66 -32.37
CA ALA A 15 -6.09 -3.59 -33.47
C ALA A 15 -7.10 -3.46 -34.62
N SER A 16 -6.54 -3.08 -35.77
CA SER A 16 -6.99 -3.23 -37.16
C SER A 16 -8.36 -3.83 -37.48
N CYS A 17 -9.06 -3.12 -38.36
CA CYS A 17 -10.14 -3.61 -39.20
C CYS A 17 -9.79 -4.97 -39.84
N LYS A 18 -10.65 -5.98 -39.62
CA LYS A 18 -10.87 -7.06 -40.60
C LYS A 18 -12.21 -7.72 -40.38
N ASP A 19 -12.97 -7.78 -41.47
CA ASP A 19 -14.27 -8.41 -41.64
C ASP A 19 -14.34 -9.82 -41.05
N GLY A 20 -15.46 -10.16 -40.39
CA GLY A 20 -15.63 -11.44 -39.71
C GLY A 20 -16.97 -11.54 -39.00
N LYS A 21 -18.01 -11.86 -39.78
CA LYS A 21 -19.39 -12.09 -39.38
C LYS A 21 -19.51 -13.28 -38.41
N THR A 22 -19.76 -13.03 -37.13
CA THR A 22 -20.33 -14.01 -36.20
C THR A 22 -21.38 -13.36 -35.30
N GLY A 23 -22.64 -13.74 -35.51
CA GLY A 23 -23.77 -13.32 -34.71
C GLY A 23 -23.64 -13.85 -33.29
N ILE A 24 -23.63 -12.94 -32.33
CA ILE A 24 -23.88 -13.23 -30.92
C ILE A 24 -25.23 -12.59 -30.63
N ASP A 25 -26.21 -13.41 -30.24
CA ASP A 25 -27.58 -13.08 -29.82
C ASP A 25 -27.79 -11.62 -29.37
N SER A 26 -28.05 -10.74 -30.34
CA SER A 26 -28.34 -9.31 -30.11
C SER A 26 -29.67 -9.09 -29.40
N GLY A 27 -30.49 -10.13 -29.22
CA GLY A 27 -31.85 -10.04 -28.68
C GLY A 27 -31.94 -9.91 -27.15
N LYS A 28 -30.83 -10.07 -26.41
CA LYS A 28 -30.84 -9.99 -24.93
C LYS A 28 -30.37 -8.63 -24.39
N TYR A 29 -29.73 -7.81 -25.23
CA TYR A 29 -29.16 -6.52 -24.83
C TYR A 29 -29.91 -5.38 -25.50
N VAL A 30 -30.55 -4.55 -24.68
CA VAL A 30 -31.16 -3.30 -25.13
C VAL A 30 -30.05 -2.30 -25.43
N ARG A 31 -29.94 -1.88 -26.69
CA ARG A 31 -29.18 -0.68 -27.05
C ARG A 31 -30.11 0.52 -27.00
N TYR A 32 -29.83 1.44 -26.09
CA TYR A 32 -30.50 2.74 -26.03
C TYR A 32 -29.92 3.68 -27.07
N THR A 33 -30.74 4.53 -27.68
CA THR A 33 -30.26 5.63 -28.53
C THR A 33 -29.59 6.70 -27.67
N PRO A 34 -28.73 7.57 -28.23
CA PRO A 34 -28.11 8.66 -27.49
C PRO A 34 -29.13 9.56 -26.78
N GLU A 35 -30.25 9.85 -27.44
CA GLU A 35 -31.32 10.71 -26.92
C GLU A 35 -32.08 10.04 -25.77
N GLN A 36 -32.28 8.71 -25.85
CA GLN A 36 -32.83 7.93 -24.74
C GLN A 36 -31.90 7.95 -23.52
N VAL A 37 -30.59 7.79 -23.74
CA VAL A 37 -29.60 7.88 -22.66
C VAL A 37 -29.61 9.27 -22.05
N GLU A 38 -29.63 10.33 -22.84
CA GLU A 38 -29.67 11.70 -22.34
C GLU A 38 -30.93 11.98 -21.50
N ALA A 39 -32.09 11.51 -21.95
CA ALA A 39 -33.33 11.60 -21.19
C ALA A 39 -33.25 10.87 -19.84
N LEU A 40 -32.71 9.63 -19.84
CA LEU A 40 -32.52 8.85 -18.62
C LEU A 40 -31.50 9.51 -17.67
N GLU A 41 -30.42 10.08 -18.20
CA GLU A 41 -29.44 10.85 -17.41
C GLU A 41 -30.09 12.09 -16.79
N ARG A 42 -30.90 12.86 -17.53
CA ARG A 42 -31.59 14.04 -16.97
C ARG A 42 -32.50 13.64 -15.80
N LEU A 43 -33.29 12.59 -15.98
CA LEU A 43 -34.14 12.01 -14.93
C LEU A 43 -33.33 11.46 -13.74
N TYR A 44 -32.12 10.96 -13.98
CA TYR A 44 -31.22 10.50 -12.93
C TYR A 44 -30.76 11.63 -12.01
N HIS A 45 -30.51 12.83 -12.56
CA HIS A 45 -30.13 14.00 -11.76
C HIS A 45 -31.27 14.45 -10.84
N GLU A 46 -32.51 14.31 -11.28
CA GLU A 46 -33.70 14.65 -10.47
C GLU A 46 -34.00 13.57 -9.40
N CYS A 47 -34.03 12.30 -9.80
CA CYS A 47 -34.37 11.19 -8.89
C CYS A 47 -33.57 9.91 -9.23
N PRO A 48 -32.45 9.64 -8.55
CA PRO A 48 -31.61 8.45 -8.80
C PRO A 48 -32.25 7.09 -8.46
N LYS A 49 -33.39 7.09 -7.76
CA LYS A 49 -34.10 5.89 -7.29
C LYS A 49 -35.61 6.00 -7.55
N PRO A 50 -36.04 6.05 -8.81
CA PRO A 50 -37.46 6.23 -9.12
C PRO A 50 -38.29 5.04 -8.62
N SER A 51 -39.44 5.34 -8.01
CA SER A 51 -40.42 4.33 -7.56
C SER A 51 -41.03 3.57 -8.75
N SER A 52 -41.76 2.48 -8.48
CA SER A 52 -42.42 1.74 -9.57
C SER A 52 -43.45 2.57 -10.33
N ILE A 53 -44.25 3.34 -9.59
CA ILE A 53 -45.24 4.27 -10.15
C ILE A 53 -44.54 5.34 -10.99
N ARG A 54 -43.45 5.93 -10.49
CA ARG A 54 -42.70 6.94 -11.25
C ARG A 54 -42.15 6.36 -12.54
N ARG A 55 -41.61 5.13 -12.55
CA ARG A 55 -41.14 4.49 -13.80
C ARG A 55 -42.26 4.30 -14.82
N GLN A 56 -43.47 3.94 -14.40
CA GLN A 56 -44.63 3.83 -15.30
C GLN A 56 -45.08 5.20 -15.84
N GLN A 57 -45.04 6.24 -15.01
CA GLN A 57 -45.31 7.61 -15.44
C GLN A 57 -44.32 8.09 -16.49
N LEU A 58 -43.02 7.85 -16.30
CA LEU A 58 -41.97 8.29 -17.23
C LEU A 58 -42.16 7.74 -18.65
N ILE A 59 -42.66 6.51 -18.80
CA ILE A 59 -42.92 5.92 -20.12
C ILE A 59 -44.10 6.63 -20.82
N ARG A 60 -45.08 7.12 -20.06
CA ARG A 60 -46.23 7.86 -20.59
C ARG A 60 -45.91 9.33 -20.85
N GLU A 61 -45.11 9.95 -19.99
CA GLU A 61 -44.77 11.37 -20.03
C GLU A 61 -43.60 11.68 -20.97
N CYS A 62 -42.72 10.71 -21.24
CA CYS A 62 -41.57 10.89 -22.11
C CYS A 62 -41.71 10.01 -23.38
N PRO A 63 -42.21 10.57 -24.50
CA PRO A 63 -42.42 9.82 -25.75
C PRO A 63 -41.16 9.07 -26.23
N ILE A 64 -39.98 9.63 -25.96
CA ILE A 64 -38.70 9.01 -26.33
C ILE A 64 -38.38 7.72 -25.58
N LEU A 65 -39.00 7.53 -24.41
CA LEU A 65 -38.89 6.35 -23.57
C LEU A 65 -40.10 5.41 -23.72
N SER A 66 -41.07 5.74 -24.58
CA SER A 66 -42.33 4.99 -24.72
C SER A 66 -42.13 3.51 -25.10
N ASN A 67 -41.05 3.22 -25.84
CA ASN A 67 -40.67 1.87 -26.27
C ASN A 67 -39.75 1.13 -25.28
N ILE A 68 -39.54 1.68 -24.07
CA ILE A 68 -38.67 1.09 -23.05
C ILE A 68 -39.54 0.49 -21.94
N GLU A 69 -39.31 -0.78 -21.60
CA GLU A 69 -40.07 -1.43 -20.54
C GLU A 69 -39.73 -0.88 -19.15
N PRO A 70 -40.69 -0.84 -18.19
CA PRO A 70 -40.43 -0.39 -16.81
C PRO A 70 -39.28 -1.16 -16.12
N LYS A 71 -39.09 -2.44 -16.48
CA LYS A 71 -38.00 -3.29 -15.99
C LYS A 71 -36.65 -2.83 -16.52
N GLN A 72 -36.57 -2.42 -17.78
CA GLN A 72 -35.35 -1.90 -18.40
C GLN A 72 -34.93 -0.57 -17.74
N ILE A 73 -35.90 0.33 -17.48
CA ILE A 73 -35.64 1.56 -16.71
C ILE A 73 -35.09 1.21 -15.32
N LYS A 74 -35.70 0.27 -14.60
CA LYS A 74 -35.20 -0.17 -13.28
C LYS A 74 -33.74 -0.63 -13.35
N VAL A 75 -33.39 -1.47 -14.34
CA VAL A 75 -32.03 -1.98 -14.53
C VAL A 75 -31.07 -0.87 -14.92
N TRP A 76 -31.47 0.05 -15.80
CA TRP A 76 -30.66 1.20 -16.19
C TRP A 76 -30.27 2.05 -14.97
N PHE A 77 -31.23 2.40 -14.10
CA PHE A 77 -30.94 3.18 -12.88
C PHE A 77 -30.10 2.41 -11.85
N GLN A 78 -30.22 1.08 -11.80
CA GLN A 78 -29.34 0.24 -10.97
C GLN A 78 -27.90 0.25 -11.50
N ASN A 79 -27.73 0.03 -12.80
CA ASN A 79 -26.43 0.03 -13.46
C ASN A 79 -25.78 1.40 -13.39
N ARG A 80 -26.55 2.47 -13.57
CA ARG A 80 -26.06 3.84 -13.51
C ARG A 80 -25.46 4.19 -12.15
N ARG A 81 -26.14 3.80 -11.06
CA ARG A 81 -25.63 3.94 -9.68
C ARG A 81 -24.40 3.08 -9.44
N CYS A 82 -24.39 1.85 -9.95
CA CYS A 82 -23.25 0.95 -9.83
C CYS A 82 -22.01 1.54 -10.53
N ARG A 83 -22.16 2.00 -11.77
CA ARG A 83 -21.09 2.65 -12.55
C ARG A 83 -20.60 3.93 -11.89
N GLU A 84 -21.49 4.75 -11.33
CA GLU A 84 -21.10 5.95 -10.55
C GLU A 84 -20.23 5.60 -9.35
N LYS A 85 -20.68 4.60 -8.55
CA LYS A 85 -19.92 4.12 -7.40
C LYS A 85 -18.56 3.57 -7.82
N GLN A 86 -18.52 2.77 -8.89
CA GLN A 86 -17.28 2.21 -9.43
C GLN A 86 -16.32 3.29 -9.93
N ARG A 87 -16.81 4.32 -10.64
CA ARG A 87 -15.99 5.45 -11.08
C ARG A 87 -15.37 6.19 -9.90
N LYS A 88 -16.16 6.53 -8.88
CA LYS A 88 -15.65 7.21 -7.68
C LYS A 88 -14.58 6.39 -6.97
N GLU A 89 -14.81 5.08 -6.85
CA GLU A 89 -13.85 4.16 -6.24
C GLU A 89 -12.56 4.05 -7.05
N SER A 90 -12.66 3.93 -8.38
CA SER A 90 -11.51 3.90 -9.28
C SER A 90 -10.69 5.19 -9.18
N SER A 91 -11.33 6.36 -9.17
CA SER A 91 -10.65 7.65 -8.98
C SER A 91 -9.95 7.73 -7.62
N ARG A 92 -10.60 7.24 -6.55
CA ARG A 92 -10.01 7.18 -5.20
C ARG A 92 -8.76 6.30 -5.18
N LEU A 93 -8.84 5.10 -5.75
CA LEU A 93 -7.69 4.18 -5.84
C LEU A 93 -6.55 4.76 -6.68
N GLN A 94 -6.87 5.41 -7.80
CA GLN A 94 -5.87 6.08 -8.63
C GLN A 94 -5.15 7.20 -7.87
N ALA A 95 -5.88 7.98 -7.06
CA ALA A 95 -5.29 9.02 -6.23
C ALA A 95 -4.35 8.45 -5.16
N VAL A 96 -4.75 7.37 -4.48
CA VAL A 96 -3.89 6.69 -3.49
C VAL A 96 -2.66 6.08 -4.17
N ASN A 97 -2.84 5.44 -5.32
CA ASN A 97 -1.73 4.84 -6.07
C ASN A 97 -0.69 5.88 -6.49
N LYS A 98 -1.12 7.04 -7.00
CA LYS A 98 -0.22 8.17 -7.30
C LYS A 98 0.60 8.61 -6.09
N LYS A 99 -0.02 8.73 -4.92
CA LYS A 99 0.69 9.08 -3.67
C LYS A 99 1.71 8.02 -3.29
N LEU A 100 1.32 6.74 -3.35
CA LEU A 100 2.20 5.63 -3.03
C LEU A 100 3.40 5.56 -3.97
N SER A 101 3.19 5.76 -5.28
CA SER A 101 4.27 5.81 -6.26
C SER A 101 5.23 6.97 -6.00
N ALA A 102 4.71 8.16 -5.64
CA ALA A 102 5.56 9.30 -5.28
C ALA A 102 6.39 9.03 -4.01
N MET A 103 5.77 8.45 -2.98
CA MET A 103 6.47 8.06 -1.75
C MET A 103 7.53 6.98 -2.00
N ASN A 104 7.20 5.96 -2.80
CA ASN A 104 8.12 4.89 -3.14
C ASN A 104 9.36 5.44 -3.88
N LYS A 105 9.14 6.40 -4.81
CA LYS A 105 10.23 7.10 -5.48
C LYS A 105 11.17 7.81 -4.49
N LEU A 106 10.63 8.60 -3.56
CA LEU A 106 11.44 9.27 -2.52
C LEU A 106 12.20 8.28 -1.65
N LEU A 107 11.57 7.15 -1.28
CA LEU A 107 12.22 6.11 -0.50
C LEU A 107 13.39 5.46 -1.26
N MET A 108 13.22 5.22 -2.57
CA MET A 108 14.31 4.71 -3.41
C MET A 108 15.47 5.70 -3.52
N GLU A 109 15.19 6.99 -3.67
CA GLU A 109 16.21 8.05 -3.70
C GLU A 109 16.97 8.13 -2.37
N GLU A 110 16.28 8.07 -1.23
CA GLU A 110 16.92 8.04 0.08
C GLU A 110 17.73 6.76 0.31
N ASN A 111 17.23 5.61 -0.14
CA ASN A 111 17.96 4.36 -0.04
C ASN A 111 19.28 4.41 -0.82
N ASP A 112 19.26 4.93 -2.06
CA ASP A 112 20.47 5.15 -2.86
C ASP A 112 21.44 6.14 -2.19
N ARG A 113 20.93 7.24 -1.63
CA ARG A 113 21.73 8.24 -0.91
C ARG A 113 22.41 7.64 0.33
N LEU A 114 21.69 6.80 1.09
CA LEU A 114 22.23 6.12 2.26
C LEU A 114 23.24 5.04 1.86
N GLN A 115 22.97 4.27 0.81
CA GLN A 115 23.90 3.27 0.27
C GLN A 115 25.25 3.92 -0.08
N LYS A 116 25.23 5.09 -0.75
CA LYS A 116 26.43 5.86 -1.09
C LYS A 116 27.20 6.32 0.15
N GLN A 117 26.51 6.84 1.17
CA GLN A 117 27.16 7.25 2.43
C GLN A 117 27.80 6.07 3.14
N VAL A 118 27.12 4.92 3.21
CA VAL A 118 27.68 3.70 3.80
C VAL A 118 28.92 3.27 3.04
N SER A 119 28.88 3.23 1.71
CA SER A 119 30.05 2.88 0.89
C SER A 119 31.22 3.84 1.13
N GLN A 120 30.97 5.14 1.22
CA GLN A 120 31.99 6.14 1.52
C GLN A 120 32.61 5.92 2.91
N LEU A 121 31.78 5.78 3.95
CA LEU A 121 32.26 5.56 5.31
C LEU A 121 33.04 4.24 5.45
N VAL A 122 32.61 3.18 4.77
CA VAL A 122 33.33 1.91 4.73
C VAL A 122 34.70 2.08 4.06
N TYR A 123 34.75 2.80 2.94
CA TYR A 123 36.01 3.12 2.26
C TYR A 123 36.95 3.92 3.15
N GLU A 124 36.49 5.03 3.73
CA GLU A 124 37.28 5.87 4.64
C GLU A 124 37.78 5.08 5.86
N ASN A 125 36.92 4.27 6.49
CA ASN A 125 37.33 3.43 7.63
C ASN A 125 38.43 2.44 7.25
N SER A 126 38.30 1.78 6.08
CA SER A 126 39.34 0.85 5.61
C SER A 126 40.67 1.57 5.34
N TYR A 127 40.62 2.78 4.77
CA TYR A 127 41.79 3.62 4.55
C TYR A 127 42.47 4.03 5.86
N PHE A 128 41.74 4.53 6.86
CA PHE A 128 42.31 4.90 8.15
C PHE A 128 42.93 3.71 8.89
N ARG A 129 42.30 2.54 8.84
CA ARG A 129 42.87 1.31 9.42
C ARG A 129 44.18 0.92 8.74
N GLN A 130 44.25 1.02 7.42
CA GLN A 130 45.47 0.73 6.67
C GLN A 130 46.59 1.75 6.96
N GLN A 131 46.27 3.04 7.03
CA GLN A 131 47.25 4.08 7.36
C GLN A 131 47.83 3.91 8.77
N THR A 132 46.97 3.55 9.74
CA THR A 132 47.40 3.28 11.12
C THR A 132 48.32 2.07 11.19
N GLN A 133 48.01 0.98 10.48
CA GLN A 133 48.85 -0.22 10.43
C GLN A 133 50.20 0.04 9.74
N ASN A 134 50.22 0.78 8.63
CA ASN A 134 51.46 1.14 7.93
C ASN A 134 52.36 2.05 8.78
N THR A 135 51.78 2.98 9.54
CA THR A 135 52.53 3.85 10.45
C THR A 135 53.12 3.06 11.63
N ALA A 136 52.35 2.12 12.20
CA ALA A 136 52.84 1.23 13.27
C ALA A 136 54.04 0.36 12.80
N LEU A 137 53.97 -0.19 11.58
CA LEU A 137 55.07 -0.96 10.96
C LEU A 137 56.31 -0.08 10.66
N ALA A 138 56.11 1.17 10.26
CA ALA A 138 57.20 2.11 10.03
C ALA A 138 57.91 2.53 11.35
N THR A 139 57.18 2.64 12.46
CA THR A 139 57.75 2.99 13.77
C THR A 139 58.54 1.84 14.43
N THR A 140 58.30 0.59 14.06
CA THR A 140 59.04 -0.57 14.60
C THR A 140 60.44 -0.76 14.03
N ASP A 141 60.80 -0.05 12.94
CA ASP A 141 62.12 -0.18 12.28
C ASP A 141 63.08 0.97 12.61
N THR A 142 62.70 1.94 13.47
CA THR A 142 63.54 3.12 13.78
C THR A 142 63.72 3.42 15.27
N SER A 143 63.36 2.52 16.19
CA SER A 143 63.59 2.81 17.61
C SER A 143 64.01 1.59 18.42
N CYS A 144 65.29 1.58 18.77
CA CYS A 144 65.76 1.03 20.03
C CYS A 144 64.89 1.54 21.20
N GLU A 145 64.76 0.70 22.22
CA GLU A 145 63.91 0.83 23.42
C GLU A 145 63.37 2.23 23.76
N SER A 146 62.04 2.33 23.85
CA SER A 146 61.42 3.33 24.71
C SER A 146 60.16 2.76 25.34
N VAL A 147 60.32 2.27 26.57
CA VAL A 147 59.23 1.93 27.48
C VAL A 147 58.63 3.24 27.97
N VAL A 148 57.45 3.60 27.45
CA VAL A 148 56.61 4.63 28.07
C VAL A 148 55.39 3.96 28.67
N THR A 149 55.43 3.89 29.99
CA THR A 149 54.31 3.63 30.88
C THR A 149 53.14 4.55 30.54
N SER A 150 52.00 3.96 30.19
CA SER A 150 50.74 4.72 30.08
C SER A 150 49.58 3.86 30.58
N GLY A 151 49.19 4.13 31.83
CA GLY A 151 47.81 4.07 32.29
C GLY A 151 47.12 2.71 32.26
N LEU A 152 47.53 1.80 33.14
CA LEU A 152 46.64 0.74 33.63
C LEU A 152 45.56 1.38 34.52
N HIS A 153 44.55 1.97 33.91
CA HIS A 153 43.25 2.10 34.56
C HIS A 153 42.57 0.73 34.46
N HIS A 154 42.81 -0.11 35.46
CA HIS A 154 41.95 -1.25 35.70
C HIS A 154 40.53 -0.69 35.96
N LEU A 155 39.61 -0.96 35.04
CA LEU A 155 38.21 -1.11 35.38
C LEU A 155 37.93 -2.57 35.09
N THR A 156 37.76 -3.31 36.17
CA THR A 156 37.31 -4.69 36.29
C THR A 156 36.33 -5.08 35.18
N PRO A 157 36.68 -6.00 34.27
CA PRO A 157 35.70 -6.75 33.51
C PRO A 157 35.20 -7.89 34.42
N GLN A 158 34.04 -7.71 35.06
CA GLN A 158 33.41 -8.78 35.85
C GLN A 158 32.68 -9.83 34.99
N HIS A 159 32.92 -9.89 33.68
CA HIS A 159 32.29 -10.87 32.81
C HIS A 159 33.35 -11.71 32.08
N PRO A 160 33.36 -13.05 32.27
CA PRO A 160 34.23 -13.92 31.51
C PRO A 160 33.87 -13.87 30.01
N PRO A 161 34.80 -14.20 29.11
CA PRO A 161 34.56 -14.16 27.67
C PRO A 161 33.45 -15.16 27.33
N ARG A 162 32.24 -14.69 27.02
CA ARG A 162 31.13 -15.57 26.62
C ARG A 162 31.30 -15.94 25.15
N ASP A 163 31.30 -17.24 24.88
CA ASP A 163 31.42 -17.82 23.54
C ASP A 163 30.38 -17.25 22.56
N ALA A 164 30.82 -16.88 21.36
CA ALA A 164 29.95 -16.46 20.25
C ALA A 164 29.18 -17.65 19.60
N SER A 165 29.04 -18.76 20.33
CA SER A 165 28.27 -19.92 19.90
C SER A 165 26.77 -19.58 19.87
N PRO A 166 25.95 -20.32 19.10
CA PRO A 166 24.50 -20.13 19.09
C PRO A 166 23.88 -20.17 20.50
N ALA A 167 24.41 -21.01 21.39
CA ALA A 167 23.96 -21.09 22.78
C ALA A 167 24.36 -19.85 23.60
N GLY A 168 25.55 -19.29 23.36
CA GLY A 168 26.00 -18.06 24.01
C GLY A 168 25.17 -16.84 23.60
N LEU A 169 24.81 -16.73 22.32
CA LEU A 169 23.91 -15.68 21.83
C LEU A 169 22.50 -15.79 22.41
N MET A 170 21.97 -17.01 22.55
CA MET A 170 20.67 -17.24 23.19
C MET A 170 20.67 -16.82 24.67
N SER A 171 21.75 -17.12 25.40
CA SER A 171 21.90 -16.69 26.80
C SER A 171 21.96 -15.18 26.95
N VAL A 172 22.61 -14.47 26.01
CA VAL A 172 22.64 -13.00 25.99
C VAL A 172 21.26 -12.42 25.68
N ALA A 173 20.52 -13.03 24.74
CA ALA A 173 19.16 -12.59 24.42
C ALA A 173 18.20 -12.76 25.62
N GLU A 174 18.32 -13.86 26.36
CA GLU A 174 17.51 -14.15 27.54
C GLU A 174 17.82 -13.21 28.71
N GLU A 175 19.11 -12.91 28.95
CA GLU A 175 19.54 -11.95 29.96
C GLU A 175 19.06 -10.53 29.62
N THR A 176 19.18 -10.11 28.36
CA THR A 176 18.72 -8.80 27.88
C THR A 176 17.20 -8.66 28.00
N LEU A 177 16.44 -9.71 27.68
CA LEU A 177 14.98 -9.73 27.81
C LEU A 177 14.57 -9.62 29.29
N THR A 178 15.25 -10.35 30.18
CA THR A 178 14.97 -10.33 31.62
C THR A 178 15.25 -8.96 32.21
N GLU A 179 16.37 -8.34 31.83
CA GLU A 179 16.71 -6.98 32.24
C GLU A 179 15.67 -5.97 31.73
N PHE A 180 15.26 -6.08 30.47
CA PHE A 180 14.22 -5.24 29.89
C PHE A 180 12.89 -5.36 30.65
N LEU A 181 12.42 -6.58 30.92
CA LEU A 181 11.18 -6.83 31.65
C LEU A 181 11.25 -6.35 33.10
N SER A 182 12.40 -6.49 33.76
CA SER A 182 12.60 -6.01 35.14
C SER A 182 12.53 -4.48 35.26
N LYS A 183 12.91 -3.76 34.19
CA LYS A 183 12.92 -2.29 34.12
C LYS A 183 11.67 -1.69 33.48
N ALA A 184 10.91 -2.49 32.72
CA ALA A 184 9.65 -2.09 32.12
C ALA A 184 8.53 -2.00 33.18
N THR A 185 8.61 -0.99 34.04
CA THR A 185 7.49 -0.62 34.93
C THR A 185 6.60 0.37 34.18
N GLY A 186 5.46 -0.11 33.69
CA GLY A 186 4.36 0.76 33.24
C GLY A 186 4.17 0.89 31.73
N THR A 187 3.62 -0.16 31.10
CA THR A 187 2.66 -0.03 29.98
C THR A 187 1.63 -1.16 30.05
N ALA A 188 1.01 -1.37 31.20
CA ALA A 188 -0.29 -2.03 31.21
C ALA A 188 -1.28 -1.03 30.61
N VAL A 189 -1.65 -1.25 29.34
CA VAL A 189 -2.82 -0.57 28.77
C VAL A 189 -4.02 -1.16 29.50
N GLU A 190 -4.52 -0.46 30.52
CA GLU A 190 -5.84 -0.72 31.06
C GLU A 190 -6.83 -0.43 29.93
N TRP A 191 -7.38 -1.50 29.34
CA TRP A 191 -8.38 -1.38 28.29
C TRP A 191 -9.64 -0.76 28.89
N VAL A 192 -9.76 0.57 28.82
CA VAL A 192 -11.03 1.21 29.12
C VAL A 192 -11.99 0.85 28.00
N GLN A 193 -12.97 0.02 28.32
CA GLN A 193 -14.01 -0.38 27.37
C GLN A 193 -14.91 0.82 27.09
N MET A 194 -14.85 1.32 25.85
CA MET A 194 -15.71 2.40 25.38
C MET A 194 -17.19 1.94 25.42
N PRO A 195 -18.12 2.74 25.99
CA PRO A 195 -19.52 2.38 26.05
C PRO A 195 -20.08 2.11 24.65
N GLY A 196 -20.50 0.87 24.39
CA GLY A 196 -21.16 0.47 23.14
C GLY A 196 -20.40 -0.51 22.24
N MET A 197 -19.18 -0.91 22.60
CA MET A 197 -18.45 -1.96 21.87
C MET A 197 -18.72 -3.34 22.48
N LYS A 198 -19.36 -4.24 21.72
CA LYS A 198 -19.44 -5.66 22.07
C LYS A 198 -18.09 -6.33 21.82
N PRO A 199 -17.61 -7.23 22.70
CA PRO A 199 -16.45 -8.06 22.41
C PRO A 199 -16.74 -8.92 21.17
N GLY A 200 -15.77 -8.96 20.25
CA GLY A 200 -15.78 -9.95 19.16
C GLY A 200 -15.65 -11.38 19.70
N PRO A 201 -15.92 -12.40 18.86
CA PRO A 201 -16.15 -13.78 19.30
C PRO A 201 -14.97 -14.42 20.03
#